data_AF-A0A7J9WJ53-F1
#
_entry.id   AF-A0A7J9WJ53-F1
#
_cell.length_a   1.000
_cell.length_b   1.000
_cell.length_c   1.000
_cell.angle_alpha   90.00
_cell.angle_beta   90.00
_cell.angle_gamma   90.00
#
_symmetry.space_group_name_H-M   'P 1'
#
loop_
_entity.id
_entity.type
_entity.pdbx_description
1 polymer ?
#
loop_
_entity_poly.entity_id
_entity_poly.type
_entity_poly.pdbx_seq_one_letter_code
_entity_poly.pdbx_strand_id
1 'polypeptide(L)'
;MNDPRDPRTPPPDDGELLSAWLAGDLDDAEVERVERRLVAEPQLAKQLDATVDLLVALGRLDQVDPPPEYSRRLRARLETERRAPPHPARVPLGLAGSARVPLQAIREHLPRRPFPRWPAVAAVAMVLSVVVALPLLRPSSPTFDAAQQEAGVAADDAAPLARPPAAAEGPPPVVIEDPEADGPRSLAQDSAESAAGDEAAEADQADEASTDDLRERFTKVPEAIELLDRPLGEATTTAAAYAAAIDASPAFSTGAEPAACLDAVTGGVPESVPVRVEAFSYQDRPALAYVVVTASEGAVALDRIEVWVMDPDTCDLEAVVAAWPGTAPGAHGIGQG
;
A
#
# COMPACT_ATOMS: atom_id res chain seq x y z
N MET A 1 14.34 18.90 -31.45
CA MET A 1 15.72 18.72 -30.95
C MET A 1 15.82 17.22 -30.71
N ASN A 2 16.20 16.47 -31.74
CA ASN A 2 16.13 15.02 -31.71
C ASN A 2 17.46 14.53 -31.19
N ASP A 3 17.48 14.11 -29.93
CA ASP A 3 18.63 13.39 -29.38
C ASP A 3 18.70 12.04 -30.08
N PRO A 4 19.73 11.75 -30.90
CA PRO A 4 19.86 10.45 -31.53
C PRO A 4 20.16 9.44 -30.43
N ARG A 5 19.11 8.72 -29.99
CA ARG A 5 19.21 7.70 -28.95
C ARG A 5 20.39 6.76 -29.25
N ASP A 6 21.23 6.55 -28.23
CA ASP A 6 22.38 5.65 -28.30
C ASP A 6 21.88 4.26 -28.74
N PRO A 7 22.41 3.68 -29.84
CA PRO A 7 22.02 2.36 -30.33
C PRO A 7 22.36 1.22 -29.35
N ARG A 8 23.03 1.52 -28.22
CA ARG A 8 23.31 0.57 -27.14
C ARG A 8 22.24 0.50 -26.06
N THR A 9 21.29 1.42 -26.03
CA THR A 9 20.19 1.33 -25.06
C THR A 9 19.25 0.21 -25.53
N PRO A 10 18.99 -0.82 -24.69
CA PRO A 10 18.00 -1.82 -25.03
C PRO A 10 16.66 -1.12 -25.32
N PRO A 11 15.83 -1.67 -26.25
CA PRO A 11 14.52 -1.11 -26.48
C PRO A 11 13.76 -1.04 -25.14
N PRO A 12 12.99 0.03 -24.89
CA PRO A 12 12.16 0.12 -23.69
C PRO A 12 11.26 -1.10 -23.62
N ASP A 13 11.03 -1.61 -22.41
CA ASP A 13 10.03 -2.64 -22.23
C ASP A 13 8.63 -2.08 -22.54
N ASP A 14 7.68 -2.98 -22.82
CA ASP A 14 6.33 -2.57 -23.23
C ASP A 14 5.62 -1.74 -22.14
N GLY A 15 5.96 -1.93 -20.87
CA GLY A 15 5.38 -1.16 -19.76
C GLY A 15 5.89 0.28 -19.75
N GLU A 16 7.19 0.49 -19.95
CA GLU A 16 7.79 1.82 -20.06
C GLU A 16 7.24 2.57 -21.27
N LEU A 17 7.12 1.89 -22.42
CA LEU A 17 6.58 2.48 -23.65
C LEU A 17 5.11 2.91 -23.49
N LEU A 18 4.26 2.08 -22.89
CA LEU A 18 2.85 2.41 -22.60
C LEU A 18 2.73 3.54 -21.57
N SER A 19 3.59 3.55 -20.54
CA SER A 19 3.60 4.62 -19.54
C SER A 19 3.98 5.97 -20.14
N ALA A 20 5.00 6.00 -21.01
CA ALA A 20 5.38 7.20 -21.74
C ALA A 20 4.29 7.68 -22.71
N TRP A 21 3.59 6.73 -23.37
CA TRP A 21 2.44 7.05 -24.23
C TRP A 21 1.30 7.69 -23.44
N LEU A 22 0.94 7.12 -22.27
CA LEU A 22 -0.10 7.66 -21.38
C LEU A 22 0.27 9.04 -20.80
N ALA A 23 1.56 9.28 -20.53
CA ALA A 23 2.05 10.57 -20.07
C ALA A 23 2.07 11.65 -21.17
N GLY A 24 1.99 11.24 -22.45
CA GLY A 24 2.14 12.14 -23.60
C GLY A 24 3.59 12.55 -23.86
N ASP A 25 4.56 11.76 -23.39
CA ASP A 25 6.01 12.04 -23.48
C ASP A 25 6.64 11.48 -24.77
N LEU A 26 5.84 10.86 -25.64
CA LEU A 26 6.28 10.28 -26.92
C LEU A 26 6.18 11.30 -28.06
N ASP A 27 7.08 11.20 -29.04
CA ASP A 27 6.95 11.95 -30.28
C ASP A 27 5.87 11.37 -31.23
N ASP A 28 5.43 12.14 -32.23
CA ASP A 28 4.36 11.71 -33.15
C ASP A 28 4.64 10.37 -33.86
N ALA A 29 5.90 10.10 -34.20
CA ALA A 29 6.29 8.87 -34.89
C ALA A 29 6.31 7.66 -33.93
N GLU A 30 6.56 7.89 -32.65
CA GLU A 30 6.42 6.91 -31.58
C GLU A 30 4.97 6.61 -31.26
N VAL A 31 4.13 7.63 -31.14
CA VAL A 31 2.68 7.48 -30.94
C VAL A 31 2.08 6.61 -32.05
N GLU A 32 2.37 6.90 -33.33
CA GLU A 32 1.85 6.09 -34.46
C GLU A 32 2.36 4.63 -34.42
N ARG A 33 3.57 4.40 -33.90
CA ARG A 33 4.10 3.04 -33.72
C ARG A 33 3.37 2.29 -32.61
N VAL A 34 3.15 2.92 -31.47
CA VAL A 34 2.41 2.32 -30.34
C VAL A 34 0.96 2.03 -30.75
N GLU A 35 0.28 2.95 -31.42
CA GLU A 35 -1.10 2.77 -31.88
C GLU A 35 -1.25 1.60 -32.86
N ARG A 36 -0.33 1.46 -33.82
CA ARG A 36 -0.33 0.29 -34.72
C ARG A 36 -0.13 -1.02 -33.98
N ARG A 37 0.74 -1.04 -32.96
CA ARG A 37 0.96 -2.23 -32.13
C ARG A 37 -0.27 -2.55 -31.30
N LEU A 38 -0.92 -1.57 -30.69
CA LEU A 38 -2.17 -1.76 -29.93
C LEU A 38 -3.28 -2.40 -30.79
N VAL A 39 -3.37 -2.03 -32.07
CA VAL A 39 -4.32 -2.65 -33.01
C VAL A 39 -3.90 -4.09 -33.38
N ALA A 40 -2.60 -4.36 -33.54
CA ALA A 40 -2.09 -5.64 -34.00
C ALA A 40 -1.90 -6.69 -32.89
N GLU A 41 -1.67 -6.26 -31.65
CA GLU A 41 -1.26 -7.08 -30.52
C GLU A 41 -2.30 -6.98 -29.38
N PRO A 42 -3.27 -7.91 -29.30
CA PRO A 42 -4.33 -7.87 -28.28
C PRO A 42 -3.82 -7.92 -26.83
N GLN A 43 -2.65 -8.52 -26.60
CA GLN A 43 -2.02 -8.57 -25.28
C GLN A 43 -1.58 -7.16 -24.81
N LEU A 44 -1.02 -6.35 -25.72
CA LEU A 44 -0.59 -5.00 -25.42
C LEU A 44 -1.79 -4.09 -25.10
N ALA A 45 -2.90 -4.28 -25.82
CA ALA A 45 -4.15 -3.58 -25.51
C ALA A 45 -4.68 -3.92 -24.11
N LYS A 46 -4.67 -5.21 -23.72
CA LYS A 46 -5.06 -5.63 -22.36
C LYS A 46 -4.15 -5.04 -21.28
N GLN A 47 -2.85 -4.92 -21.56
CA GLN A 47 -1.90 -4.31 -20.63
C GLN A 47 -2.16 -2.80 -20.47
N LEU A 48 -2.48 -2.11 -21.58
CA LEU A 48 -2.91 -0.71 -21.54
C LEU A 48 -4.18 -0.55 -20.70
N ASP A 49 -5.20 -1.38 -20.93
CA ASP A 49 -6.46 -1.33 -20.17
C ASP A 49 -6.20 -1.50 -18.66
N ALA A 50 -5.40 -2.50 -18.26
CA ALA A 50 -5.04 -2.71 -16.87
C ALA A 50 -4.29 -1.51 -16.24
N THR A 51 -3.42 -0.86 -17.02
CA THR A 51 -2.69 0.34 -16.58
C THR A 51 -3.64 1.52 -16.40
N VAL A 52 -4.59 1.71 -17.32
CA VAL A 52 -5.62 2.76 -17.23
C VAL A 52 -6.53 2.51 -16.04
N ASP A 53 -6.97 1.27 -15.80
CA ASP A 53 -7.81 0.91 -14.65
C ASP A 53 -7.11 1.24 -13.33
N LEU A 54 -5.81 0.94 -13.22
CA LEU A 54 -4.99 1.32 -12.07
C LEU A 54 -4.93 2.86 -11.90
N LEU A 55 -4.69 3.62 -12.97
CA LEU A 55 -4.67 5.09 -12.91
C LEU A 55 -6.02 5.66 -12.50
N VAL A 56 -7.13 5.09 -12.98
CA VAL A 56 -8.48 5.50 -12.55
C VAL A 56 -8.69 5.17 -11.08
N ALA A 57 -8.25 4.00 -10.61
CA ALA A 57 -8.34 3.62 -9.20
C ALA A 57 -7.55 4.59 -8.31
N LEU A 58 -6.31 4.92 -8.68
CA LEU A 58 -5.48 5.89 -7.97
C LEU A 58 -6.07 7.31 -8.00
N GLY A 59 -6.63 7.74 -9.14
CA GLY A 59 -7.29 9.05 -9.25
C GLY A 59 -8.54 9.20 -8.37
N ARG A 60 -9.13 8.09 -7.89
CA ARG A 60 -10.21 8.14 -6.89
C ARG A 60 -9.68 8.46 -5.48
N LEU A 61 -8.43 8.08 -5.18
CA LEU A 61 -7.79 8.41 -3.90
C LEU A 61 -7.46 9.90 -3.78
N ASP A 62 -7.28 10.60 -4.91
CA ASP A 62 -7.05 12.05 -4.95
C ASP A 62 -8.29 12.90 -4.63
N GLN A 63 -9.47 12.28 -4.43
CA GLN A 63 -10.64 12.99 -3.90
C GLN A 63 -10.54 13.19 -2.39
N VAL A 64 -9.54 13.98 -1.99
CA VAL A 64 -9.43 14.48 -0.62
C VAL A 64 -10.33 15.70 -0.49
N ASP A 65 -11.45 15.53 0.19
CA ASP A 65 -12.28 16.68 0.58
C ASP A 65 -11.45 17.61 1.48
N PRO A 66 -11.23 18.88 1.09
CA PRO A 66 -10.50 19.80 1.93
C PRO A 66 -11.29 20.03 3.23
N PRO A 67 -10.62 20.21 4.38
CA PRO A 67 -11.32 20.45 5.63
C PRO A 67 -12.24 21.68 5.50
N PRO A 68 -13.42 21.69 6.16
CA PRO A 68 -14.46 22.69 5.92
C PRO A 68 -13.96 24.14 6.13
N GLU A 69 -12.94 24.35 6.97
CA GLU A 69 -12.34 25.66 7.20
C GLU A 69 -11.32 26.10 6.13
N TYR A 70 -10.85 25.20 5.26
CA TYR A 70 -9.85 25.50 4.23
C TYR A 70 -10.30 26.66 3.34
N SER A 71 -11.54 26.59 2.84
CA SER A 71 -12.13 27.66 2.01
C SER A 71 -12.16 29.01 2.74
N ARG A 72 -12.46 29.00 4.05
CA ARG A 72 -12.48 30.22 4.87
C ARG A 72 -11.07 30.79 5.04
N ARG A 73 -10.08 29.94 5.34
CA ARG A 73 -8.67 30.36 5.50
C ARG A 73 -8.10 30.90 4.18
N LEU A 74 -8.39 30.23 3.06
CA LEU A 74 -7.96 30.65 1.73
C LEU A 74 -8.53 32.03 1.36
N ARG A 75 -9.83 32.25 1.57
CA ARG A 75 -10.46 33.56 1.33
C ARG A 75 -9.87 34.66 2.20
N ALA A 76 -9.70 34.41 3.49
CA ALA A 76 -9.08 35.38 4.40
C ALA A 76 -7.64 35.73 3.99
N ARG A 77 -6.87 34.74 3.51
CA ARG A 77 -5.52 34.96 3.01
C ARG A 77 -5.52 35.80 1.73
N LEU A 78 -6.37 35.48 0.76
CA LEU A 78 -6.51 36.23 -0.49
C LEU A 78 -6.96 37.67 -0.25
N GLU A 79 -7.86 37.92 0.70
CA GLU A 79 -8.24 39.29 1.09
C GLU A 79 -7.08 40.04 1.74
N THR A 80 -6.29 39.36 2.57
CA THR A 80 -5.10 39.96 3.19
C THR A 80 -4.08 40.35 2.12
N GLU A 81 -3.83 39.48 1.14
CA GLU A 81 -2.92 39.77 0.02
C GLU A 81 -3.45 40.88 -0.89
N ARG A 82 -4.77 40.94 -1.14
CA ARG A 82 -5.39 42.04 -1.91
C ARG A 82 -5.32 43.39 -1.19
N ARG A 83 -5.40 43.40 0.15
CA ARG A 83 -5.28 44.61 0.97
C ARG A 83 -3.83 45.00 1.23
N ALA A 84 -2.89 44.05 1.09
CA ALA A 84 -1.48 44.35 1.23
C ALA A 84 -1.09 45.39 0.16
N PRO A 85 -0.33 46.43 0.54
CA PRO A 85 0.23 47.33 -0.46
C PRO A 85 1.02 46.49 -1.46
N PRO A 86 1.01 46.84 -2.77
CA PRO A 86 1.78 46.12 -3.77
C PRO A 86 3.20 46.00 -3.23
N HIS A 87 3.61 44.76 -2.96
CA HIS A 87 4.95 44.51 -2.47
C HIS A 87 5.87 45.21 -3.47
N PRO A 88 6.73 46.17 -3.04
CA PRO A 88 7.57 46.90 -3.97
C PRO A 88 8.23 45.83 -4.80
N ALA A 89 7.90 45.83 -6.10
CA ALA A 89 8.17 44.73 -7.00
C ALA A 89 9.56 44.23 -6.65
N ARG A 90 9.69 42.95 -6.24
CA ARG A 90 11.02 42.33 -6.17
C ARG A 90 11.59 42.61 -7.53
N VAL A 91 12.47 43.60 -7.59
CA VAL A 91 13.04 44.10 -8.84
C VAL A 91 13.60 42.83 -9.46
N PRO A 92 13.14 42.44 -10.67
CA PRO A 92 13.74 41.29 -11.31
C PRO A 92 15.23 41.56 -11.27
N LEU A 93 15.99 40.67 -10.62
CA LEU A 93 17.44 40.67 -10.64
C LEU A 93 17.84 40.34 -12.08
N GLY A 94 17.66 41.34 -12.94
CA GLY A 94 17.78 41.28 -14.37
C GLY A 94 18.48 42.57 -14.77
N LEU A 95 19.78 42.41 -15.03
CA LEU A 95 20.54 43.23 -15.97
C LEU A 95 20.77 44.69 -15.57
N ALA A 96 21.52 44.92 -14.49
CA ALA A 96 22.35 46.12 -14.39
C ALA A 96 23.69 45.80 -13.74
N GLY A 97 24.74 45.77 -14.57
CA GLY A 97 26.08 46.13 -14.15
C GLY A 97 26.87 45.07 -13.38
N SER A 98 27.85 44.51 -14.06
CA SER A 98 29.04 43.89 -13.52
C SER A 98 29.84 44.84 -12.62
N ALA A 99 29.31 45.15 -11.42
CA ALA A 99 30.11 45.65 -10.32
C ALA A 99 30.66 44.46 -9.56
N ARG A 100 31.95 44.17 -9.77
CA ARG A 100 32.72 43.22 -8.96
C ARG A 100 32.67 43.66 -7.50
N VAL A 101 31.79 43.06 -6.72
CA VAL A 101 31.91 43.09 -5.26
C VAL A 101 33.12 42.20 -4.92
N PRO A 102 34.17 42.71 -4.26
CA PRO A 102 35.31 41.89 -3.89
C PRO A 102 34.88 40.89 -2.82
N LEU A 103 34.70 39.64 -3.22
CA LEU A 103 34.40 38.47 -2.39
C LEU A 103 35.56 38.06 -1.44
N GLN A 104 36.45 38.98 -1.08
CA GLN A 104 37.63 38.68 -0.25
C GLN A 104 37.45 38.94 1.25
N ALA A 105 36.41 39.67 1.69
CA ALA A 105 36.26 40.05 3.11
C ALA A 105 35.31 39.15 3.93
N ILE A 106 34.58 38.20 3.32
CA ILE A 106 33.64 37.31 4.03
C ILE A 106 34.17 35.86 4.03
N ARG A 107 35.50 35.70 4.17
CA ARG A 107 36.14 34.37 4.27
C ARG A 107 36.86 34.13 5.60
N GLU A 108 36.94 35.11 6.49
CA GLU A 108 37.76 34.99 7.71
C GLU A 108 37.00 34.76 9.02
N HIS A 109 35.66 34.84 9.06
CA HIS A 109 34.92 34.76 10.34
C HIS A 109 33.77 33.74 10.41
N LEU A 110 33.85 32.63 9.69
CA LEU A 110 32.94 31.50 9.90
C LEU A 110 33.66 30.34 10.62
N PRO A 111 33.22 29.91 11.82
CA PRO A 111 33.80 28.77 12.51
C PRO A 111 33.57 27.49 11.69
N ARG A 112 34.66 26.79 11.39
CA ARG A 112 34.66 25.47 10.74
C ARG A 112 33.98 24.45 11.65
N ARG A 113 32.69 24.20 11.45
CA ARG A 113 32.05 22.95 11.89
C ARG A 113 32.03 21.97 10.72
N PRO A 114 32.46 20.71 10.89
CA PRO A 114 32.32 19.69 9.86
C PRO A 114 30.85 19.28 9.77
N PHE A 115 30.17 19.66 8.69
CA PHE A 115 28.86 19.08 8.34
C PHE A 115 29.07 17.95 7.33
N PRO A 116 28.43 16.78 7.54
CA PRO A 116 28.51 15.63 6.63
C PRO A 116 27.74 15.89 5.33
N ARG A 117 28.24 15.27 4.27
CA ARG A 117 27.77 15.39 2.89
C ARG A 117 26.43 14.66 2.72
N TRP A 118 25.38 15.40 2.38
CA TRP A 118 24.16 14.85 1.79
C TRP A 118 23.85 15.63 0.50
N PRO A 119 23.84 14.99 -0.68
CA PRO A 119 23.23 15.57 -1.86
C PRO A 119 21.82 15.00 -2.11
N ALA A 120 20.99 15.88 -2.68
CA ALA A 120 19.88 15.58 -3.58
C ALA A 120 18.52 15.13 -3.00
N VAL A 121 17.71 16.10 -2.57
CA VAL A 121 16.26 16.08 -2.84
C VAL A 121 15.84 17.49 -3.26
N ALA A 122 15.78 17.73 -4.57
CA ALA A 122 15.21 18.95 -5.15
C ALA A 122 14.84 18.72 -6.61
N ALA A 123 13.70 18.09 -6.90
CA ALA A 123 13.00 18.18 -8.19
C ALA A 123 11.62 17.48 -8.20
N VAL A 124 10.64 17.90 -7.40
CA VAL A 124 9.21 17.62 -7.69
C VAL A 124 8.35 18.79 -7.20
N ALA A 125 8.37 19.90 -7.93
CA ALA A 125 7.46 21.03 -7.70
C ALA A 125 7.36 21.90 -8.96
N MET A 126 7.04 21.33 -10.12
CA MET A 126 6.86 22.14 -11.35
C MET A 126 5.99 21.49 -12.44
N VAL A 127 4.84 20.89 -12.11
CA VAL A 127 3.84 20.46 -13.13
C VAL A 127 2.43 21.02 -12.89
N LEU A 128 2.17 21.68 -11.75
CA LEU A 128 0.81 21.99 -11.30
C LEU A 128 0.22 23.34 -11.79
N SER A 129 0.66 23.90 -12.93
CA SER A 129 0.28 25.29 -13.32
C SER A 129 -0.47 25.49 -14.64
N VAL A 130 -0.84 24.44 -15.39
CA VAL A 130 -1.43 24.65 -16.75
C VAL A 130 -2.95 24.40 -16.86
N VAL A 131 -3.61 23.77 -15.87
CA VAL A 131 -5.02 23.32 -16.07
C VAL A 131 -6.10 24.36 -15.69
N VAL A 132 -5.78 25.50 -15.07
CA VAL A 132 -6.82 26.39 -14.47
C VAL A 132 -7.25 27.58 -15.36
N ALA A 133 -6.79 27.69 -16.61
CA ALA A 133 -7.03 28.90 -17.41
C ALA A 133 -7.73 28.67 -18.77
N LEU A 134 -8.84 27.93 -18.83
CA LEU A 134 -9.75 28.01 -19.99
C LEU A 134 -11.23 27.79 -19.61
N PRO A 135 -12.03 28.86 -19.46
CA PRO A 135 -13.47 28.80 -19.65
C PRO A 135 -13.89 29.62 -20.88
N LEU A 136 -15.01 29.20 -21.50
CA LEU A 136 -15.79 29.86 -22.58
C LEU A 136 -15.62 29.29 -23.99
N LEU A 137 -16.10 28.07 -24.23
CA LEU A 137 -16.83 27.71 -25.45
C LEU A 137 -17.84 26.59 -25.15
N ARG A 138 -19.08 26.97 -24.87
CA ARG A 138 -20.26 26.08 -24.95
C ARG A 138 -20.75 26.07 -26.39
N PRO A 139 -20.88 24.93 -27.07
CA PRO A 139 -21.86 24.76 -28.13
C PRO A 139 -23.19 24.26 -27.54
N SER A 140 -24.25 24.96 -27.94
CA SER A 140 -25.65 24.66 -27.71
C SER A 140 -26.09 23.33 -28.33
N SER A 141 -26.64 22.43 -27.53
CA SER A 141 -27.33 21.23 -28.02
C SER A 141 -28.74 21.58 -28.53
N PRO A 142 -29.19 21.06 -29.67
CA PRO A 142 -30.56 21.24 -30.15
C PRO A 142 -31.54 20.36 -29.36
N THR A 143 -32.70 20.95 -29.08
CA THR A 143 -33.94 20.28 -28.68
C THR A 143 -34.34 19.21 -29.70
N PHE A 144 -34.44 17.96 -29.24
CA PHE A 144 -35.18 16.91 -29.94
C PHE A 144 -36.44 16.62 -29.14
N ASP A 145 -37.55 17.12 -29.66
CA ASP A 145 -38.89 16.86 -29.17
C ASP A 145 -39.71 16.43 -30.40
N ALA A 146 -40.22 15.20 -30.38
CA ALA A 146 -41.47 14.76 -30.99
C ALA A 146 -41.49 13.23 -31.26
N ALA A 147 -42.29 12.56 -30.44
CA ALA A 147 -43.42 11.73 -30.87
C ALA A 147 -43.21 10.28 -31.36
N GLN A 148 -44.17 9.47 -30.89
CA GLN A 148 -44.56 8.09 -31.25
C GLN A 148 -43.74 6.98 -30.57
N GLN A 149 -44.32 5.97 -29.93
CA GLN A 149 -45.61 5.33 -30.24
C GLN A 149 -46.17 4.59 -29.02
N GLU A 150 -47.44 4.86 -28.73
CA GLU A 150 -48.31 4.02 -27.90
C GLU A 150 -48.56 2.68 -28.60
N ALA A 151 -48.43 1.59 -27.86
CA ALA A 151 -49.17 0.36 -28.13
C ALA A 151 -49.39 -0.36 -26.80
N GLY A 152 -50.56 -0.11 -26.20
CA GLY A 152 -51.09 -0.96 -25.17
C GLY A 152 -51.54 -2.30 -25.74
N VAL A 153 -51.26 -3.39 -25.02
CA VAL A 153 -52.12 -4.57 -25.03
C VAL A 153 -52.31 -4.99 -23.58
N ALA A 154 -53.57 -5.05 -23.20
CA ALA A 154 -54.05 -5.43 -21.89
C ALA A 154 -54.27 -6.95 -21.80
N ALA A 155 -54.15 -7.41 -20.56
CA ALA A 155 -54.98 -8.39 -19.86
C ALA A 155 -54.71 -9.90 -20.01
N ASP A 156 -54.73 -10.50 -18.82
CA ASP A 156 -55.13 -11.87 -18.45
C ASP A 156 -54.23 -13.04 -18.88
N ASP A 157 -53.54 -13.66 -17.91
CA ASP A 157 -54.14 -14.83 -17.27
C ASP A 157 -53.44 -15.20 -15.95
N ALA A 158 -54.23 -15.78 -15.05
CA ALA A 158 -53.90 -16.01 -13.65
C ALA A 158 -53.42 -17.45 -13.34
N ALA A 159 -52.66 -17.54 -12.24
CA ALA A 159 -52.50 -18.66 -11.30
C ALA A 159 -51.54 -19.83 -11.67
N PRO A 160 -51.08 -20.64 -10.68
CA PRO A 160 -50.77 -20.33 -9.28
C PRO A 160 -49.32 -20.67 -8.87
N LEU A 161 -48.92 -20.11 -7.72
CA LEU A 161 -47.67 -20.37 -7.00
C LEU A 161 -47.44 -21.86 -6.73
N ALA A 162 -46.32 -22.38 -7.21
CA ALA A 162 -45.79 -23.67 -6.78
C ALA A 162 -45.26 -23.56 -5.34
N ARG A 163 -45.87 -24.37 -4.48
CA ARG A 163 -45.56 -24.59 -3.06
C ARG A 163 -44.14 -25.15 -2.91
N PRO A 164 -43.29 -24.62 -2.01
CA PRO A 164 -42.03 -25.28 -1.68
C PRO A 164 -42.30 -26.60 -0.92
N PRO A 165 -41.60 -27.70 -1.23
CA PRO A 165 -41.72 -28.93 -0.46
C PRO A 165 -41.15 -28.74 0.95
N ALA A 166 -41.88 -29.30 1.91
CA ALA A 166 -41.59 -29.26 3.32
C ALA A 166 -40.25 -29.93 3.67
N ALA A 167 -39.53 -29.30 4.59
CA ALA A 167 -38.53 -29.96 5.40
C ALA A 167 -39.18 -31.04 6.28
N ALA A 168 -38.64 -32.25 6.24
CA ALA A 168 -38.58 -33.18 7.38
C ALA A 168 -37.89 -34.47 6.93
N GLU A 169 -36.67 -34.69 7.42
CA GLU A 169 -36.30 -35.92 8.16
C GLU A 169 -34.86 -35.73 8.64
N GLY A 170 -34.72 -35.41 9.93
CA GLY A 170 -33.43 -35.38 10.61
C GLY A 170 -32.89 -36.80 10.79
N PRO A 171 -31.56 -36.96 10.89
CA PRO A 171 -30.96 -38.25 11.22
C PRO A 171 -31.38 -38.69 12.64
N PRO A 172 -31.49 -40.01 12.90
CA PRO A 172 -31.90 -40.54 14.20
C PRO A 172 -30.88 -40.21 15.30
N PRO A 173 -31.30 -40.19 16.58
CA PRO A 173 -30.43 -39.87 17.71
C PRO A 173 -29.35 -40.94 17.88
N VAL A 174 -28.09 -40.50 17.95
CA VAL A 174 -26.98 -41.31 18.42
C VAL A 174 -27.13 -41.47 19.93
N VAL A 175 -27.35 -42.71 20.36
CA VAL A 175 -27.28 -43.14 21.75
C VAL A 175 -25.81 -43.03 22.18
N ILE A 176 -25.48 -42.02 22.99
CA ILE A 176 -24.23 -42.01 23.73
C ILE A 176 -24.53 -42.75 25.04
N GLU A 177 -24.06 -43.99 25.10
CA GLU A 177 -24.00 -44.76 26.34
C GLU A 177 -23.01 -44.06 27.29
N ASP A 178 -23.46 -43.90 28.52
CA ASP A 178 -22.71 -43.37 29.65
C ASP A 178 -21.88 -44.53 30.24
N PRO A 179 -20.53 -44.51 30.18
CA PRO A 179 -19.75 -45.38 31.03
C PRO A 179 -19.48 -44.67 32.37
N GLU A 180 -20.23 -45.12 33.38
CA GLU A 180 -19.92 -44.96 34.79
C GLU A 180 -18.43 -45.25 35.08
N ALA A 181 -17.86 -44.31 35.83
CA ALA A 181 -16.77 -44.41 36.79
C ALA A 181 -16.11 -45.77 37.03
N ASP A 182 -14.78 -45.83 36.84
CA ASP A 182 -13.93 -46.74 37.61
C ASP A 182 -12.54 -46.13 37.89
N GLY A 183 -12.37 -45.68 39.14
CA GLY A 183 -11.14 -45.86 39.95
C GLY A 183 -9.87 -45.03 39.67
N PRO A 184 -9.20 -44.49 40.72
CA PRO A 184 -7.94 -43.78 40.59
C PRO A 184 -6.75 -44.76 40.53
N ARG A 185 -5.84 -44.57 39.56
CA ARG A 185 -4.51 -45.17 39.59
C ARG A 185 -3.44 -44.10 39.40
N SER A 186 -2.87 -43.73 40.54
CA SER A 186 -1.54 -43.18 40.67
C SER A 186 -0.53 -44.18 40.12
N LEU A 187 0.27 -43.78 39.12
CA LEU A 187 1.65 -44.22 38.96
C LEU A 187 2.48 -43.08 38.39
N ALA A 188 3.56 -42.81 39.12
CA ALA A 188 4.61 -41.87 38.83
C ALA A 188 5.49 -42.32 37.64
N GLN A 189 6.19 -41.32 37.13
CA GLN A 189 7.57 -41.38 36.61
C GLN A 189 7.86 -41.93 35.21
N ASP A 190 8.78 -41.18 34.60
CA ASP A 190 9.68 -41.49 33.51
C ASP A 190 9.12 -41.60 32.10
N SER A 191 9.19 -40.47 31.37
CA SER A 191 10.02 -40.35 30.16
C SER A 191 10.04 -38.90 29.70
N ALA A 192 11.00 -38.14 30.27
CA ALA A 192 11.53 -36.96 29.63
C ALA A 192 12.73 -37.41 28.79
N GLU A 193 12.57 -37.53 27.48
CA GLU A 193 13.67 -37.69 26.53
C GLU A 193 13.23 -36.98 25.24
N SER A 194 13.59 -35.71 25.10
CA SER A 194 14.77 -35.25 24.35
C SER A 194 14.50 -35.16 22.85
N ALA A 195 14.01 -33.98 22.44
CA ALA A 195 14.26 -33.37 21.14
C ALA A 195 14.11 -31.85 21.28
N ALA A 196 14.78 -31.27 22.29
CA ALA A 196 15.14 -29.86 22.23
C ALA A 196 16.30 -29.79 21.23
N GLY A 197 15.99 -29.41 19.99
CA GLY A 197 17.00 -28.93 19.07
C GLY A 197 17.63 -27.70 19.70
N ASP A 198 18.89 -27.85 20.12
CA ASP A 198 19.81 -26.79 20.51
C ASP A 198 20.07 -25.88 19.29
N GLU A 199 19.09 -25.07 18.90
CA GLU A 199 19.33 -23.78 18.25
C GLU A 199 19.24 -22.72 19.35
N ALA A 200 20.25 -22.77 20.23
CA ALA A 200 20.55 -21.65 21.10
C ALA A 200 20.77 -20.42 20.21
N ALA A 201 19.84 -19.48 20.31
CA ALA A 201 19.89 -18.17 19.70
C ALA A 201 21.31 -17.60 19.81
N GLU A 202 22.01 -17.57 18.68
CA GLU A 202 23.20 -16.75 18.52
C GLU A 202 22.75 -15.33 18.86
N ALA A 203 23.27 -14.82 19.99
CA ALA A 203 23.03 -13.46 20.43
C ALA A 203 23.73 -12.53 19.45
N ASP A 204 23.01 -12.26 18.37
CA ASP A 204 23.39 -11.45 17.23
C ASP A 204 23.65 -10.03 17.75
N GLN A 205 24.87 -9.54 17.52
CA GLN A 205 25.15 -8.13 17.70
C GLN A 205 24.19 -7.40 16.75
N ALA A 206 23.45 -6.42 17.27
CA ALA A 206 22.48 -5.68 16.49
C ALA A 206 23.22 -4.81 15.45
N ASP A 207 23.63 -5.45 14.35
CA ASP A 207 24.03 -4.76 13.14
C ASP A 207 22.87 -3.84 12.73
N GLU A 208 23.21 -2.60 12.36
CA GLU A 208 22.26 -1.61 11.90
C GLU A 208 21.55 -2.18 10.66
N ALA A 209 20.31 -2.62 10.85
CA ALA A 209 19.56 -3.23 9.77
C ALA A 209 19.03 -2.14 8.84
N SER A 210 19.46 -2.16 7.58
CA SER A 210 18.84 -1.31 6.56
C SER A 210 17.42 -1.81 6.24
N THR A 211 16.58 -0.96 5.64
CA THR A 211 15.26 -1.38 5.17
C THR A 211 15.31 -2.52 4.15
N ASP A 212 16.42 -2.64 3.42
CA ASP A 212 16.62 -3.74 2.46
C ASP A 212 16.95 -5.05 3.19
N ASP A 213 17.73 -4.99 4.28
CA ASP A 213 17.99 -6.15 5.14
C ASP A 213 16.72 -6.64 5.83
N LEU A 214 15.89 -5.71 6.32
CA LEU A 214 14.57 -6.05 6.87
C LEU A 214 13.72 -6.74 5.82
N ARG A 215 13.71 -6.23 4.58
CA ARG A 215 12.97 -6.86 3.49
C ARG A 215 13.49 -8.27 3.22
N GLU A 216 14.80 -8.46 3.06
CA GLU A 216 15.36 -9.79 2.78
C GLU A 216 15.13 -10.79 3.93
N ARG A 217 15.26 -10.32 5.17
CA ARG A 217 15.07 -11.14 6.38
C ARG A 217 13.61 -11.57 6.55
N PHE A 218 12.67 -10.65 6.38
CA PHE A 218 11.26 -10.88 6.70
C PHE A 218 10.40 -11.36 5.52
N THR A 219 10.89 -11.28 4.28
CA THR A 219 10.19 -11.86 3.10
C THR A 219 10.11 -13.38 3.10
N LYS A 220 10.88 -14.06 3.95
CA LYS A 220 10.97 -15.53 4.00
C LYS A 220 10.32 -16.15 5.24
N VAL A 221 9.50 -15.39 5.97
CA VAL A 221 8.81 -15.87 7.17
C VAL A 221 7.69 -16.83 6.76
N PRO A 222 7.82 -18.15 7.01
CA PRO A 222 6.86 -19.13 6.52
C PRO A 222 5.45 -18.90 7.07
N GLU A 223 5.34 -18.46 8.32
CA GLU A 223 4.06 -18.14 8.96
C GLU A 223 3.32 -16.99 8.26
N ALA A 224 4.06 -15.99 7.77
CA ALA A 224 3.48 -14.89 7.01
C ALA A 224 3.00 -15.35 5.62
N ILE A 225 3.77 -16.22 4.97
CA ILE A 225 3.46 -16.78 3.66
C ILE A 225 2.22 -17.69 3.72
N GLU A 226 2.07 -18.48 4.78
CA GLU A 226 0.90 -19.37 4.98
C GLU A 226 -0.42 -18.61 5.18
N LEU A 227 -0.36 -17.35 5.59
CA LEU A 227 -1.55 -16.50 5.75
C LEU A 227 -1.96 -15.78 4.48
N LEU A 228 -1.10 -15.70 3.47
CA LEU A 228 -1.47 -15.13 2.18
C LEU A 228 -2.62 -15.93 1.54
N ASP A 229 -3.50 -15.24 0.84
CA ASP A 229 -4.74 -15.74 0.24
C ASP A 229 -5.77 -16.29 1.24
N ARG A 230 -5.52 -16.16 2.55
CA ARG A 230 -6.47 -16.62 3.56
C ARG A 230 -7.67 -15.67 3.66
N PRO A 231 -8.92 -16.19 3.66
CA PRO A 231 -10.10 -15.34 3.79
C PRO A 231 -10.12 -14.55 5.09
N LEU A 232 -10.57 -13.30 5.02
CA LEU A 232 -10.61 -12.39 6.18
C LEU A 232 -11.39 -12.94 7.38
N GLY A 233 -12.45 -13.72 7.13
CA GLY A 233 -13.24 -14.35 8.19
C GLY A 233 -12.45 -15.37 9.03
N GLU A 234 -11.49 -16.07 8.43
CA GLU A 234 -10.59 -17.01 9.14
C GLU A 234 -9.36 -16.31 9.73
N ALA A 235 -8.93 -15.21 9.11
CA ALA A 235 -7.79 -14.42 9.55
C ALA A 235 -7.96 -13.92 10.99
N THR A 236 -9.16 -13.48 11.38
CA THR A 236 -9.43 -12.93 12.73
C THR A 236 -9.16 -13.93 13.87
N THR A 237 -9.61 -15.18 13.72
CA THR A 237 -9.34 -16.23 14.74
C THR A 237 -7.85 -16.56 14.78
N THR A 238 -7.22 -16.58 13.62
CA THR A 238 -5.78 -16.84 13.50
C THR A 238 -4.95 -15.70 14.11
N ALA A 239 -5.37 -14.45 13.92
CA ALA A 239 -4.73 -13.27 14.47
C ALA A 239 -4.72 -13.26 16.00
N ALA A 240 -5.82 -13.65 16.64
CA ALA A 240 -5.88 -13.77 18.09
C ALA A 240 -4.88 -14.80 18.63
N ALA A 241 -4.67 -15.92 17.92
CA ALA A 241 -3.70 -16.94 18.32
C ALA A 241 -2.25 -16.45 18.20
N TYR A 242 -1.90 -15.78 17.10
CA TYR A 242 -0.56 -15.20 16.95
C TYR A 242 -0.30 -14.05 17.93
N ALA A 243 -1.29 -13.17 18.14
CA ALA A 243 -1.19 -12.10 19.14
C ALA A 243 -0.94 -12.68 20.56
N ALA A 244 -1.67 -13.73 20.94
CA ALA A 244 -1.45 -14.41 22.22
C ALA A 244 -0.06 -15.07 22.32
N ALA A 245 0.46 -15.62 21.21
CA ALA A 245 1.81 -16.18 21.17
C ALA A 245 2.90 -15.10 21.32
N ILE A 246 2.71 -13.94 20.68
CA ILE A 246 3.59 -12.77 20.85
C ILE A 246 3.53 -12.26 22.29
N ASP A 247 2.33 -12.15 22.86
CA ASP A 247 2.13 -11.70 24.25
C ASP A 247 2.82 -12.62 25.28
N ALA A 248 2.76 -13.94 25.04
CA ALA A 248 3.41 -14.94 25.89
C ALA A 248 4.93 -15.05 25.69
N SER A 249 5.51 -14.35 24.70
CA SER A 249 6.93 -14.46 24.37
C SER A 249 7.80 -13.77 25.44
N PRO A 250 8.97 -14.35 25.78
CA PRO A 250 9.88 -13.73 26.74
C PRO A 250 10.44 -12.41 26.19
N ALA A 251 10.80 -11.51 27.11
CA ALA A 251 11.50 -10.28 26.76
C ALA A 251 12.78 -10.57 25.96
N PHE A 252 13.08 -9.71 24.98
CA PHE A 252 14.30 -9.79 24.19
C PHE A 252 15.54 -9.51 25.04
N SER A 253 16.72 -9.89 24.54
CA SER A 253 18.01 -9.62 25.20
C SER A 253 18.29 -8.12 25.40
N THR A 254 17.65 -7.27 24.60
CA THR A 254 17.65 -5.81 24.71
C THR A 254 16.81 -5.28 25.89
N GLY A 255 15.99 -6.14 26.50
CA GLY A 255 15.02 -5.79 27.54
C GLY A 255 13.65 -5.37 27.00
N ALA A 256 13.49 -5.25 25.69
CA ALA A 256 12.19 -4.92 25.09
C ALA A 256 11.22 -6.10 25.22
N GLU A 257 9.96 -5.81 25.57
CA GLU A 257 8.90 -6.81 25.62
C GLU A 257 8.27 -6.97 24.23
N PRO A 258 8.15 -8.20 23.69
CA PRO A 258 7.50 -8.47 22.41
C PRO A 258 6.08 -7.89 22.29
N ALA A 259 5.36 -7.86 23.41
CA ALA A 259 3.99 -7.37 23.50
C ALA A 259 3.86 -5.84 23.61
N ALA A 260 4.97 -5.11 23.84
CA ALA A 260 4.94 -3.70 24.25
C ALA A 260 4.06 -2.82 23.35
N CYS A 261 4.10 -3.06 22.03
CA CYS A 261 3.36 -2.28 21.03
C CYS A 261 2.33 -3.10 20.26
N LEU A 262 1.97 -4.30 20.73
CA LEU A 262 1.06 -5.20 20.04
C LEU A 262 -0.35 -4.62 19.86
N ASP A 263 -0.84 -3.87 20.85
CA ASP A 263 -2.13 -3.16 20.77
C ASP A 263 -2.13 -2.07 19.70
N ALA A 264 -1.01 -1.36 19.51
CA ALA A 264 -0.88 -0.34 18.47
C ALA A 264 -0.88 -0.98 17.07
N VAL A 265 -0.22 -2.14 16.94
CA VAL A 265 -0.16 -2.90 15.69
C VAL A 265 -1.53 -3.47 15.31
N THR A 266 -2.25 -4.06 16.28
CA THR A 266 -3.54 -4.73 16.02
C THR A 266 -4.75 -3.78 16.02
N GLY A 267 -4.68 -2.67 16.77
CA GLY A 267 -5.79 -1.74 16.94
C GLY A 267 -5.94 -0.69 15.83
N GLY A 268 -4.88 -0.46 15.04
CA GLY A 268 -4.85 0.62 14.04
C GLY A 268 -5.46 0.27 12.68
N VAL A 269 -5.45 -1.02 12.31
CA VAL A 269 -5.87 -1.47 10.98
C VAL A 269 -6.73 -2.73 11.12
N PRO A 270 -8.06 -2.65 10.87
CA PRO A 270 -8.86 -3.85 10.76
C PRO A 270 -8.27 -4.72 9.65
N GLU A 271 -8.22 -6.04 9.85
CA GLU A 271 -7.67 -7.00 8.86
C GLU A 271 -6.13 -7.06 8.80
N SER A 272 -5.47 -6.74 9.91
CA SER A 272 -4.04 -6.98 10.11
C SER A 272 -3.79 -8.16 11.05
N VAL A 273 -2.81 -9.01 10.71
CA VAL A 273 -2.42 -10.19 11.48
C VAL A 273 -0.92 -10.11 11.80
N PRO A 274 -0.53 -9.71 13.03
CA PRO A 274 0.86 -9.79 13.43
C PRO A 274 1.23 -11.26 13.64
N VAL A 275 2.26 -11.74 12.95
CA VAL A 275 2.68 -13.15 13.03
C VAL A 275 3.96 -13.33 13.83
N ARG A 276 4.82 -12.31 13.84
CA ARG A 276 6.14 -12.38 14.45
C ARG A 276 6.63 -10.98 14.83
N VAL A 277 7.46 -10.93 15.86
CA VAL A 277 8.16 -9.71 16.26
C VAL A 277 9.63 -10.03 16.53
N GLU A 278 10.51 -9.10 16.16
CA GLU A 278 11.93 -9.16 16.48
C GLU A 278 12.41 -7.80 17.01
N ALA A 279 13.35 -7.82 17.97
CA ALA A 279 14.04 -6.62 18.40
C ALA A 279 15.34 -6.41 17.61
N PHE A 280 15.60 -5.17 17.21
CA PHE A 280 16.82 -4.79 16.49
C PHE A 280 17.17 -3.33 16.72
N SER A 281 18.26 -2.84 16.11
CA SER A 281 18.63 -1.43 16.12
C SER A 281 18.29 -0.77 14.79
N TYR A 282 17.48 0.29 14.83
CA TYR A 282 17.11 1.11 13.68
C TYR A 282 17.57 2.55 13.91
N GLN A 283 18.45 3.06 13.04
CA GLN A 283 19.03 4.40 13.19
C GLN A 283 19.65 4.64 14.58
N ASP A 284 20.49 3.70 15.04
CA ASP A 284 21.14 3.70 16.36
C ASP A 284 20.20 3.71 17.57
N ARG A 285 18.91 3.34 17.39
CA ARG A 285 17.91 3.25 18.46
C ARG A 285 17.29 1.85 18.54
N PRO A 286 16.90 1.38 19.73
CA PRO A 286 16.17 0.12 19.86
C PRO A 286 14.81 0.22 19.17
N ALA A 287 14.45 -0.80 18.39
CA ALA A 287 13.20 -0.88 17.67
C ALA A 287 12.62 -2.29 17.71
N LEU A 288 11.29 -2.38 17.55
CA LEU A 288 10.58 -3.64 17.34
C LEU A 288 10.08 -3.71 15.88
N ALA A 289 10.47 -4.76 15.16
CA ALA A 289 9.92 -5.07 13.84
C ALA A 289 8.81 -6.09 13.99
N TYR A 290 7.57 -5.69 13.72
CA TYR A 290 6.43 -6.59 13.62
C TYR A 290 6.24 -7.01 12.16
N VAL A 291 6.23 -8.31 11.89
CA VAL A 291 5.79 -8.86 10.61
C VAL A 291 4.29 -8.99 10.65
N VAL A 292 3.62 -8.27 9.76
CA VAL A 292 2.16 -8.15 9.72
C VAL A 292 1.67 -8.57 8.35
N VAL A 293 0.68 -9.44 8.31
CA VAL A 293 -0.03 -9.77 7.07
C VAL A 293 -1.32 -8.96 7.04
N THR A 294 -1.52 -8.21 5.97
CA THR A 294 -2.63 -7.27 5.81
C THR A 294 -3.43 -7.58 4.55
N ALA A 295 -4.67 -7.11 4.50
CA ALA A 295 -5.46 -7.04 3.28
C ALA A 295 -5.47 -5.63 2.69
N SER A 296 -5.34 -5.55 1.37
CA SER A 296 -5.58 -4.30 0.63
C SER A 296 -7.05 -3.88 0.71
N GLU A 297 -7.33 -2.59 0.57
CA GLU A 297 -8.70 -2.07 0.64
C GLU A 297 -9.61 -2.77 -0.38
N GLY A 298 -10.70 -3.38 0.11
CA GLY A 298 -11.65 -4.13 -0.71
C GLY A 298 -11.24 -5.56 -1.05
N ALA A 299 -10.09 -6.04 -0.57
CA ALA A 299 -9.71 -7.44 -0.69
C ALA A 299 -10.61 -8.33 0.18
N VAL A 300 -10.81 -9.57 -0.25
CA VAL A 300 -11.59 -10.58 0.50
C VAL A 300 -10.70 -11.54 1.28
N ALA A 301 -9.38 -11.39 1.14
CA ALA A 301 -8.34 -12.22 1.72
C ALA A 301 -7.10 -11.37 2.02
N LEU A 302 -6.23 -11.88 2.88
CA LEU A 302 -4.91 -11.31 3.16
C LEU A 302 -4.02 -11.42 1.91
N ASP A 303 -3.43 -10.32 1.44
CA ASP A 303 -2.73 -10.27 0.15
C ASP A 303 -1.36 -9.59 0.20
N ARG A 304 -0.95 -9.08 1.37
CA ARG A 304 0.27 -8.31 1.53
C ARG A 304 0.98 -8.60 2.84
N ILE A 305 2.30 -8.74 2.79
CA ILE A 305 3.16 -8.80 3.98
C ILE A 305 3.84 -7.45 4.15
N GLU A 306 3.80 -6.93 5.36
CA GLU A 306 4.43 -5.68 5.77
C GLU A 306 5.29 -5.91 7.00
N VAL A 307 6.35 -5.10 7.14
CA VAL A 307 7.13 -5.02 8.37
C VAL A 307 6.94 -3.64 8.96
N TRP A 308 6.35 -3.59 10.16
CA TRP A 308 6.09 -2.35 10.88
C TRP A 308 7.18 -2.17 11.93
N VAL A 309 7.95 -1.09 11.80
CA VAL A 309 9.02 -0.74 12.73
C VAL A 309 8.46 0.23 13.75
N MET A 310 8.47 -0.18 15.01
CA MET A 310 7.87 0.54 16.13
C MET A 310 8.95 0.95 17.13
N ASP A 311 8.83 2.16 17.68
CA ASP A 311 9.57 2.56 18.88
C ASP A 311 9.00 1.80 20.10
N PRO A 312 9.81 1.04 20.86
CA PRO A 312 9.31 0.21 21.96
C PRO A 312 8.81 1.01 23.17
N ASP A 313 9.20 2.27 23.32
CA ASP A 313 8.84 3.11 24.46
C ASP A 313 7.58 3.94 24.18
N THR A 314 7.43 4.44 22.95
CA THR A 314 6.28 5.28 22.56
C THR A 314 5.20 4.54 21.78
N CYS A 315 5.55 3.38 21.20
CA CYS A 315 4.73 2.67 20.22
C CYS A 315 4.31 3.52 19.03
N ASP A 316 5.13 4.52 18.68
CA ASP A 316 5.00 5.25 17.43
C ASP A 316 5.55 4.39 16.27
N LEU A 317 4.81 4.38 15.16
CA LEU A 317 5.22 3.74 13.92
C LEU A 317 6.30 4.60 13.24
N GLU A 318 7.53 4.10 13.19
CA GLU A 318 8.66 4.80 12.58
C GLU A 318 8.78 4.54 11.08
N ALA A 319 8.48 3.31 10.64
CA ALA A 319 8.53 2.92 9.24
C ALA A 319 7.60 1.75 8.93
N VAL A 320 7.10 1.70 7.69
CA VAL A 320 6.45 0.52 7.10
C VAL A 320 7.28 0.08 5.91
N VAL A 321 7.78 -1.14 5.95
CA VAL A 321 8.51 -1.75 4.85
C VAL A 321 7.62 -2.79 4.19
N ALA A 322 7.16 -2.49 2.97
CA ALA A 322 6.39 -3.45 2.20
C ALA A 322 7.31 -4.62 1.78
N ALA A 323 6.90 -5.83 2.16
CA ALA A 323 7.52 -7.08 1.82
C ALA A 323 6.63 -7.80 0.80
N TRP A 324 6.68 -7.34 -0.46
CA TRP A 324 6.06 -7.98 -1.64
C TRP A 324 4.53 -7.81 -1.79
N PRO A 325 4.03 -7.39 -2.97
CA PRO A 325 2.70 -7.80 -3.42
C PRO A 325 2.78 -9.25 -3.88
N GLY A 326 2.00 -10.13 -3.25
CA GLY A 326 1.84 -11.53 -3.66
C GLY A 326 1.21 -11.62 -5.05
N THR A 327 1.98 -11.37 -6.11
CA THR A 327 1.65 -11.90 -7.42
C THR A 327 2.36 -13.21 -7.56
N ALA A 328 1.73 -14.29 -7.08
CA ALA A 328 2.13 -15.63 -7.46
C ALA A 328 2.02 -15.74 -8.99
N PRO A 329 3.13 -15.92 -9.73
CA PRO A 329 3.03 -16.18 -11.15
C PRO A 329 2.49 -17.60 -11.34
N GLY A 330 1.19 -17.75 -11.61
CA GLY A 330 0.68 -18.91 -12.34
C GLY A 330 -0.15 -19.97 -11.62
N ALA A 331 -0.95 -19.65 -10.60
CA ALA A 331 -1.93 -20.59 -10.04
C ALA A 331 -3.33 -20.50 -10.70
N HIS A 332 -3.39 -20.36 -12.02
CA HIS A 332 -4.58 -20.72 -12.80
C HIS A 332 -4.27 -21.94 -13.68
N GLY A 333 -3.91 -23.03 -13.00
CA GLY A 333 -4.05 -24.37 -13.56
C GLY A 333 -5.53 -24.71 -13.64
N ILE A 334 -6.15 -24.36 -14.76
CA ILE A 334 -7.47 -24.85 -15.14
C ILE A 334 -7.35 -26.37 -15.26
N GLY A 335 -7.82 -27.08 -14.23
CA GLY A 335 -8.14 -28.49 -14.34
C GLY A 335 -9.38 -28.64 -15.22
N GLN A 336 -9.18 -28.89 -16.51
CA GLN A 336 -10.15 -29.64 -17.31
C GLN A 336 -9.86 -31.12 -17.15
N GLY A 337 -10.82 -31.83 -16.58
CA GLY A 337 -10.93 -33.29 -16.54
C GLY A 337 -12.39 -33.65 -16.36
#